data_AF-A0A2N0NBS8-F1
#
_entry.id   AF-A0A2N0NBS8-F1
#
_cell.length_a   1.000
_cell.length_b   1.000
_cell.length_c   1.000
_cell.angle_alpha   90.00
_cell.angle_beta   90.00
_cell.angle_gamma   90.00
#
_symmetry.space_group_name_H-M   'P 1'
#
loop_
_entity.id
_entity.type
_entity.pdbx_description
1 polymer ?
#
loop_
_entity_poly.entity_id
_entity_poly.type
_entity_poly.pdbx_seq_one_letter_code
_entity_poly.pdbx_strand_id
1 'polypeptide(L)'
;MNLDVSLIKVPAHADDPLNNHVDALAKAAHTDSHLPSRLSLKLLAPCNLQFNSLPVDMNIRKFIRNIFDAKSLLTLAVLPRFHSSSSTSYINWACTKFCLNNNKQFVSHQNGRSEFCGFRIKLLLDMLLTLTTLQRRKPHLYNLSWLCPQCNSSPETLDH
;
A
#
# COMPACT_ATOMS: atom_id res chain seq x y z
N MET A 1 13.98 -19.19 40.40
CA MET A 1 14.76 -19.86 39.32
C MET A 1 14.52 -19.09 38.05
N ASN A 2 15.52 -18.36 37.54
CA ASN A 2 15.45 -17.75 36.22
C ASN A 2 16.17 -18.69 35.25
N LEU A 3 15.42 -19.23 34.29
CA LEU A 3 15.96 -20.02 33.20
C LEU A 3 16.40 -19.05 32.11
N ASP A 4 17.68 -19.05 31.77
CA ASP A 4 18.19 -18.30 30.63
C ASP A 4 18.31 -19.26 29.44
N VAL A 5 17.72 -18.88 28.31
CA VAL A 5 17.64 -19.71 27.11
C VAL A 5 18.19 -18.90 25.94
N SER A 6 19.20 -19.44 25.27
CA SER A 6 19.75 -18.87 24.05
C SER A 6 19.38 -19.71 22.83
N LEU A 7 18.97 -19.03 21.75
CA LEU A 7 18.66 -19.65 20.47
C LEU A 7 19.86 -19.49 19.54
N ILE A 8 20.39 -20.61 19.07
CA ILE A 8 21.55 -20.65 18.17
C ILE A 8 21.10 -21.20 16.82
N LYS A 9 21.37 -20.45 15.76
CA LYS A 9 21.09 -20.87 14.39
C LYS A 9 22.27 -21.68 13.86
N VAL A 10 22.03 -22.95 13.54
CA VAL A 10 23.03 -23.83 12.93
C VAL A 10 22.91 -23.77 11.39
N PRO A 11 24.00 -23.62 10.64
CA PRO A 11 23.99 -23.71 9.18
C PRO A 11 23.63 -25.12 8.69
N ALA A 12 22.83 -25.23 7.63
CA ALA A 12 22.31 -26.51 7.12
C ALA A 12 23.38 -27.50 6.60
N HIS A 13 24.59 -27.03 6.32
CA HIS A 13 25.71 -27.84 5.77
C HIS A 13 26.90 -27.93 6.74
N ALA A 14 26.67 -27.70 8.04
CA ALA A 14 27.73 -27.79 9.05
C ALA A 14 27.96 -29.23 9.57
N ASP A 15 27.26 -30.22 9.01
CA ASP A 15 27.27 -31.63 9.44
C ASP A 15 27.07 -31.83 10.96
N ASP A 16 26.30 -30.93 11.58
CA ASP A 16 25.96 -31.04 13.00
C ASP A 16 25.05 -32.27 13.25
N PRO A 17 25.44 -33.21 14.13
CA PRO A 17 24.74 -34.48 14.28
C PRO A 17 23.32 -34.32 14.85
N LEU A 18 23.08 -33.32 15.71
CA LEU A 18 21.75 -33.07 16.29
C LEU A 18 20.81 -32.45 15.25
N ASN A 19 21.30 -31.48 14.48
CA ASN A 19 20.55 -30.87 13.39
C ASN A 19 20.22 -31.91 12.30
N ASN A 20 21.17 -32.77 11.95
CA ASN A 20 20.96 -33.86 10.99
C ASN A 20 19.93 -34.89 11.51
N HIS A 21 19.94 -35.19 12.81
CA HIS A 21 18.95 -36.06 13.42
C HIS A 21 17.55 -35.45 13.37
N VAL A 22 17.40 -34.17 13.75
CA VAL A 22 16.12 -33.46 13.68
C VAL A 22 15.59 -33.38 12.24
N ASP A 23 16.46 -33.11 11.26
CA ASP A 23 16.09 -33.09 9.84
C ASP A 23 15.64 -34.47 9.34
N ALA A 24 16.32 -35.55 9.75
CA ALA A 24 15.91 -36.92 9.45
C ALA A 24 14.54 -37.26 10.07
N LEU A 25 14.28 -36.87 11.32
CA LEU A 25 12.97 -37.04 11.96
C LEU A 25 11.87 -36.25 11.24
N ALA A 26 12.14 -35.00 10.86
CA ALA A 26 11.20 -34.16 10.13
C ALA A 26 10.86 -34.77 8.75
N LYS A 27 11.86 -35.30 8.04
CA LYS A 27 11.68 -36.00 6.76
C LYS A 27 10.85 -37.29 6.92
N ALA A 28 11.15 -38.09 7.95
CA ALA A 28 10.40 -39.31 8.24
C ALA A 28 8.93 -39.04 8.58
N ALA A 29 8.66 -37.99 9.36
CA ALA A 29 7.30 -37.56 9.68
C ALA A 29 6.50 -37.08 8.46
N HIS A 30 7.17 -36.57 7.42
CA HIS A 30 6.49 -36.16 6.19
C HIS A 30 6.01 -37.35 5.34
N THR A 31 6.69 -38.49 5.46
CA THR A 31 6.30 -39.76 4.83
C THR A 31 5.38 -40.62 5.69
N ASP A 32 5.09 -40.19 6.92
CA ASP A 32 4.25 -40.94 7.84
C ASP A 32 2.77 -40.83 7.43
N SER A 33 2.25 -41.93 6.87
CA SER A 33 0.85 -42.09 6.52
C SER A 33 -0.09 -42.12 7.73
N HIS A 34 0.44 -42.16 8.96
CA HIS A 34 -0.32 -42.14 10.21
C HIS A 34 -0.63 -40.75 10.75
N LEU A 35 -0.34 -39.67 10.01
CA LEU A 35 -0.95 -38.39 10.32
C LEU A 35 -2.47 -38.60 10.36
N PRO A 36 -3.17 -38.30 11.49
CA PRO A 36 -4.62 -38.46 11.56
C PRO A 36 -5.21 -37.82 10.34
N SER A 37 -5.88 -38.62 9.53
CA SER A 37 -6.30 -38.36 8.15
C SER A 37 -6.84 -36.95 7.98
N ARG A 38 -5.95 -35.98 7.71
CA ARG A 38 -6.27 -34.56 7.78
C ARG A 38 -6.68 -34.20 9.23
N LEU A 39 -6.18 -33.09 9.77
CA LEU A 39 -7.04 -32.34 10.68
C LEU A 39 -8.36 -32.21 9.94
N SER A 40 -9.38 -32.93 10.43
CA SER A 40 -10.75 -32.78 9.99
C SER A 40 -11.13 -31.40 10.49
N LEU A 41 -10.64 -30.38 9.79
CA LEU A 41 -11.23 -29.07 9.69
C LEU A 41 -12.60 -29.36 9.07
N LYS A 42 -13.49 -29.87 9.91
CA LYS A 42 -14.90 -29.52 9.93
C LYS A 42 -14.92 -27.99 10.04
N LEU A 43 -14.58 -27.31 8.95
CA LEU A 43 -15.13 -26.01 8.66
C LEU A 43 -16.60 -26.32 8.28
N LEU A 44 -17.38 -26.67 9.31
CA LEU A 44 -18.81 -26.97 9.23
C LEU A 44 -19.53 -25.64 9.00
N ALA A 45 -19.44 -25.19 7.77
CA ALA A 45 -20.35 -24.34 7.02
C ALA A 45 -19.52 -23.75 5.86
N PRO A 46 -20.02 -23.75 4.61
CA PRO A 46 -19.60 -22.71 3.68
C PRO A 46 -19.86 -21.39 4.41
N CYS A 47 -18.80 -20.68 4.81
CA CYS A 47 -18.94 -19.34 5.35
C CYS A 47 -19.44 -18.49 4.17
N ASN A 48 -20.77 -18.40 4.05
CA ASN A 48 -21.43 -17.50 3.13
C ASN A 48 -21.20 -16.10 3.68
N LEU A 49 -20.09 -15.51 3.26
CA LEU A 49 -19.77 -14.13 3.59
C LEU A 49 -20.93 -13.25 3.11
N GLN A 50 -21.50 -12.46 4.00
CA GLN A 50 -22.55 -11.51 3.66
C GLN A 50 -22.08 -10.09 3.92
N PHE A 51 -22.57 -9.15 3.11
CA PHE A 51 -22.35 -7.72 3.26
C PHE A 51 -23.68 -6.99 3.05
N ASN A 52 -24.10 -6.18 4.03
CA ASN A 52 -25.44 -5.56 4.04
C ASN A 52 -26.57 -6.58 3.81
N SER A 53 -26.47 -7.75 4.46
CA SER A 53 -27.42 -8.86 4.32
C SER A 53 -27.50 -9.49 2.91
N LEU A 54 -26.56 -9.16 2.00
CA LEU A 54 -26.45 -9.76 0.67
C LEU A 54 -25.26 -10.73 0.63
N PRO A 55 -25.39 -11.89 -0.03
CA PRO A 55 -24.28 -12.83 -0.19
C PRO A 55 -23.18 -12.22 -1.06
N VAL A 56 -21.93 -12.41 -0.64
CA VAL A 56 -20.76 -11.97 -1.40
C VAL A 56 -20.47 -12.99 -2.50
N ASP A 57 -20.91 -12.67 -3.72
CA ASP A 57 -20.71 -13.48 -4.92
C ASP A 57 -19.37 -13.19 -5.63
N MET A 58 -18.30 -13.04 -4.86
CA MET A 58 -16.96 -12.85 -5.42
C MET A 58 -15.88 -13.42 -4.50
N ASN A 59 -14.68 -13.59 -5.04
CA ASN A 59 -13.54 -14.03 -4.25
C ASN A 59 -13.36 -13.17 -2.99
N ILE A 60 -13.33 -13.80 -1.80
CA ILE A 60 -13.28 -13.12 -0.49
C ILE A 60 -12.10 -12.14 -0.39
N ARG A 61 -10.93 -12.51 -0.92
CA ARG A 61 -9.75 -11.61 -0.93
C ARG A 61 -10.01 -10.36 -1.78
N LYS A 62 -10.64 -10.53 -2.94
CA LYS A 62 -11.04 -9.40 -3.81
C LYS A 62 -12.07 -8.52 -3.11
N PHE A 63 -13.05 -9.13 -2.44
CA PHE A 63 -14.07 -8.41 -1.67
C PHE A 63 -13.47 -7.56 -0.55
N ILE A 64 -12.63 -8.16 0.31
CA ILE A 64 -11.93 -7.45 1.38
C ILE A 64 -11.11 -6.30 0.82
N ARG A 65 -10.36 -6.54 -0.27
CA ARG A 65 -9.59 -5.48 -0.95
C ARG A 65 -10.48 -4.33 -1.40
N ASN A 66 -11.62 -4.61 -2.02
CA ASN A 66 -12.56 -3.58 -2.46
C ASN A 66 -13.09 -2.74 -1.29
N ILE A 67 -13.33 -3.33 -0.13
CA ILE A 67 -13.71 -2.58 1.08
C ILE A 67 -12.60 -1.60 1.48
N PHE A 68 -11.36 -2.07 1.56
CA PHE A 68 -10.23 -1.21 1.91
C PHE A 68 -10.01 -0.09 0.89
N ASP A 69 -10.16 -0.41 -0.39
CA ASP A 69 -10.07 0.57 -1.47
C ASP A 69 -11.16 1.63 -1.34
N ALA A 70 -12.42 1.24 -1.14
CA ALA A 70 -13.53 2.17 -0.97
C ALA A 70 -13.33 3.09 0.23
N LYS A 71 -12.89 2.55 1.37
CA LYS A 71 -12.57 3.35 2.56
C LYS A 71 -11.44 4.34 2.30
N SER A 72 -10.36 3.90 1.66
CA SER A 72 -9.21 4.76 1.33
C SER A 72 -9.59 5.88 0.37
N LEU A 73 -10.43 5.58 -0.62
CA LEU A 73 -10.98 6.57 -1.56
C LEU A 73 -11.88 7.58 -0.85
N LEU A 74 -12.74 7.13 0.07
CA LEU A 74 -13.56 8.03 0.88
C LEU A 74 -12.68 8.97 1.72
N THR A 75 -11.66 8.44 2.41
CA THR A 75 -10.71 9.25 3.18
C THR A 75 -10.02 10.31 2.31
N LEU A 76 -9.65 9.95 1.08
CA LEU A 76 -9.06 10.89 0.14
C LEU A 76 -10.08 11.95 -0.31
N ALA A 77 -11.31 11.55 -0.64
CA ALA A 77 -12.37 12.42 -1.15
C ALA A 77 -12.81 13.50 -0.14
N VAL A 78 -12.73 13.21 1.16
CA VAL A 78 -13.16 14.15 2.21
C VAL A 78 -12.05 15.12 2.65
N LEU A 79 -10.85 15.07 2.07
CA LEU A 79 -9.81 16.03 2.43
C LEU A 79 -10.28 17.46 2.11
N PRO A 80 -10.00 18.47 2.97
CA PRO A 80 -10.47 19.85 2.78
C PRO A 80 -10.13 20.45 1.42
N ARG A 81 -9.02 20.02 0.80
CA ARG A 81 -8.59 20.44 -0.53
C ARG A 81 -9.53 20.03 -1.67
N PHE A 82 -10.32 18.97 -1.48
CA PHE A 82 -11.35 18.54 -2.42
C PHE A 82 -12.75 19.06 -2.03
N HIS A 83 -12.84 19.81 -0.93
CA HIS A 83 -14.11 20.30 -0.36
C HIS A 83 -14.58 21.62 -1.01
N SER A 84 -13.65 22.39 -1.60
CA SER A 84 -13.95 23.60 -2.39
C SER A 84 -14.46 23.26 -3.79
N SER A 85 -14.11 22.08 -4.31
CA SER A 85 -14.70 21.51 -5.51
C SER A 85 -15.98 20.76 -5.11
N SER A 86 -17.14 21.27 -5.48
CA SER A 86 -18.46 20.59 -5.41
C SER A 86 -18.54 19.30 -6.26
N SER A 87 -17.40 18.69 -6.61
CA SER A 87 -17.22 17.80 -7.74
C SER A 87 -16.64 16.43 -7.41
N THR A 88 -16.60 16.00 -6.14
CA THR A 88 -16.18 14.61 -5.82
C THR A 88 -17.09 13.58 -6.49
N SER A 89 -18.32 13.96 -6.85
CA SER A 89 -19.26 13.20 -7.68
C SER A 89 -18.86 13.09 -9.16
N TYR A 90 -18.13 14.06 -9.71
CA TYR A 90 -17.59 14.02 -11.07
C TYR A 90 -16.25 13.27 -11.18
N ILE A 91 -15.60 12.99 -10.04
CA ILE A 91 -14.34 12.24 -10.04
C ILE A 91 -14.62 10.77 -10.33
N ASN A 92 -14.11 10.28 -11.46
CA ASN A 92 -14.08 8.85 -11.73
C ASN A 92 -13.00 8.18 -10.85
N TRP A 93 -13.41 7.68 -9.68
CA TRP A 93 -12.50 7.06 -8.71
C TRP A 93 -11.86 5.76 -9.21
N ALA A 94 -12.54 5.01 -10.09
CA ALA A 94 -11.96 3.83 -10.72
C ALA A 94 -10.78 4.21 -11.63
N CYS A 95 -10.95 5.23 -12.48
CA CYS A 95 -9.88 5.80 -13.30
C CYS A 95 -8.77 6.42 -12.44
N THR A 96 -9.12 7.18 -11.40
CA THR A 96 -8.15 7.81 -10.49
C THR A 96 -7.25 6.76 -9.84
N LYS A 97 -7.86 5.72 -9.27
CA LYS A 97 -7.13 4.60 -8.67
C LYS A 97 -6.27 3.86 -9.70
N PHE A 98 -6.80 3.66 -10.90
CA PHE A 98 -6.04 3.05 -12.00
C PHE A 98 -4.79 3.89 -12.34
N CYS A 99 -4.91 5.21 -12.46
CA CYS A 99 -3.82 6.13 -12.77
C CYS A 99 -2.76 6.19 -11.65
N LEU A 100 -3.16 6.05 -10.38
CA LEU A 100 -2.25 6.01 -9.24
C LEU A 100 -1.49 4.68 -9.13
N ASN A 101 -2.17 3.56 -9.42
CA ASN A 101 -1.58 2.23 -9.25
C ASN A 101 -0.79 1.73 -10.47
N ASN A 102 -1.12 2.18 -11.68
CA ASN A 102 -0.49 1.71 -12.91
C ASN A 102 0.66 2.62 -13.36
N ASN A 103 1.84 2.38 -12.78
CA ASN A 103 3.10 3.01 -13.20
C ASN A 103 3.76 2.34 -14.42
N LYS A 104 3.13 1.30 -14.98
CA LYS A 104 3.74 0.45 -16.03
C LYS A 104 3.79 1.11 -17.40
N GLN A 105 2.89 2.05 -17.70
CA GLN A 105 2.69 2.53 -19.06
C GLN A 105 3.57 3.74 -19.44
N PHE A 106 4.29 4.34 -18.48
CA PHE A 106 5.00 5.62 -18.68
C PHE A 106 6.47 5.64 -18.29
N VAL A 107 7.04 4.53 -17.79
CA VAL A 107 8.45 4.51 -17.33
C VAL A 107 9.15 3.24 -17.80
N SER A 108 10.08 3.39 -18.75
CA SER A 108 10.96 2.33 -19.27
C SER A 108 12.01 1.86 -18.26
N HIS A 109 12.30 2.65 -17.22
CA HIS A 109 13.33 2.36 -16.21
C HIS A 109 12.73 2.13 -14.81
N GLN A 110 13.24 1.14 -14.07
CA GLN A 110 12.75 0.77 -12.74
C GLN A 110 12.84 1.91 -11.70
N ASN A 111 13.80 2.85 -11.85
CA ASN A 111 14.03 3.93 -10.89
C ASN A 111 13.08 5.13 -11.04
N GLY A 112 12.54 5.42 -12.23
CA GLY A 112 11.65 6.58 -12.44
C GLY A 112 10.21 6.34 -11.96
N ARG A 113 9.85 5.11 -11.58
CA ARG A 113 8.48 4.74 -11.19
C ARG A 113 8.05 5.37 -9.88
N SER A 114 8.93 5.41 -8.88
CA SER A 114 8.64 6.00 -7.56
C SER A 114 8.57 7.52 -7.63
N GLU A 115 9.50 8.15 -8.35
CA GLU A 115 9.56 9.61 -8.53
C GLU A 115 8.34 10.13 -9.28
N PHE A 116 7.94 9.46 -10.38
CA PHE A 116 6.80 9.86 -11.17
C PHE A 116 5.47 9.63 -10.44
N CYS A 117 5.34 8.52 -9.70
CA CYS A 117 4.20 8.30 -8.81
C CYS A 117 4.12 9.40 -7.74
N GLY A 118 5.25 9.74 -7.13
CA GLY A 118 5.35 10.83 -6.16
C GLY A 118 4.97 12.18 -6.77
N PHE A 119 5.39 12.47 -8.00
CA PHE A 119 4.99 13.66 -8.73
C PHE A 119 3.48 13.70 -8.95
N ARG A 120 2.85 12.61 -9.42
CA ARG A 120 1.40 12.52 -9.61
C ARG A 120 0.62 12.74 -8.32
N ILE A 121 1.07 12.14 -7.22
CA ILE A 121 0.46 12.34 -5.91
C ILE A 121 0.61 13.79 -5.46
N LYS A 122 1.80 14.39 -5.63
CA LYS A 122 2.03 15.79 -5.30
C LYS A 122 1.16 16.72 -6.14
N LEU A 123 0.98 16.42 -7.42
CA LEU A 123 0.10 17.18 -8.32
C LEU A 123 -1.37 17.05 -7.88
N LEU A 124 -1.86 15.82 -7.67
CA LEU A 124 -3.23 15.54 -7.22
C LEU A 124 -3.57 16.23 -5.90
N LEU A 125 -2.59 16.33 -5.00
CA LEU A 125 -2.77 16.91 -3.67
C LEU A 125 -2.46 18.41 -3.62
N ASP A 126 -2.09 19.07 -4.73
CA ASP A 126 -1.59 20.44 -4.71
C ASP A 126 -0.44 20.65 -3.71
N MET A 127 0.58 19.82 -3.88
CA MET A 127 1.77 19.74 -3.04
C MET A 127 3.08 19.82 -3.83
N LEU A 128 3.04 20.17 -5.11
CA LEU A 128 4.25 20.51 -5.85
C LEU A 128 4.95 21.69 -5.20
N LEU A 129 6.27 21.73 -5.33
CA LEU A 129 7.10 22.77 -4.71
C LEU A 129 7.09 24.05 -5.56
N THR A 130 5.90 24.55 -5.89
CA THR A 130 5.73 25.88 -6.50
C THR A 130 6.19 26.96 -5.52
N LEU A 131 6.63 28.11 -6.00
CA LEU A 131 7.03 29.22 -5.13
C LEU A 131 5.93 29.60 -4.13
N THR A 132 4.66 29.64 -4.57
CA THR A 132 3.53 29.90 -3.68
C THR A 132 3.37 28.84 -2.57
N THR A 133 3.61 27.56 -2.89
CA THR A 133 3.61 26.49 -1.88
C THR A 133 4.78 26.62 -0.92
N LEU A 134 5.96 27.01 -1.40
CA LEU A 134 7.15 27.24 -0.59
C LEU A 134 6.98 28.44 0.35
N GLN A 135 6.47 29.56 -0.16
CA GLN A 135 6.12 30.76 0.61
C GLN A 135 5.13 30.43 1.74
N ARG A 136 4.08 29.64 1.45
CA ARG A 136 3.10 29.21 2.46
C ARG A 136 3.71 28.32 3.54
N ARG A 137 4.63 27.42 3.19
CA ARG A 137 5.20 26.43 4.12
C ARG A 137 6.41 26.94 4.90
N LYS A 138 7.19 27.85 4.30
CA LYS A 138 8.46 28.37 4.83
C LYS A 138 8.58 29.88 4.57
N PRO A 139 7.67 30.71 5.14
CA PRO A 139 7.65 32.15 4.87
C PRO A 139 8.90 32.89 5.34
N HIS A 140 9.67 32.31 6.27
CA HIS A 140 10.95 32.85 6.73
C HIS A 140 12.10 32.61 5.75
N LEU A 141 11.97 31.66 4.81
CA LEU A 141 12.98 31.38 3.78
C LEU A 141 12.57 31.94 2.41
N TYR A 142 11.28 32.06 2.15
CA TYR A 142 10.74 32.47 0.85
C TYR A 142 9.88 33.72 1.03
N ASN A 143 10.35 34.84 0.47
CA ASN A 143 9.65 36.13 0.57
C ASN A 143 8.35 36.11 -0.25
N LEU A 144 7.26 36.60 0.34
CA LEU A 144 5.94 36.71 -0.29
C LEU A 144 5.93 37.65 -1.51
N SER A 145 6.90 38.57 -1.61
CA SER A 145 7.03 39.46 -2.78
C SER A 145 7.68 38.82 -4.00
N TRP A 146 8.28 37.63 -3.85
CA TRP A 146 8.90 36.94 -4.98
C TRP A 146 7.85 36.44 -5.96
N LEU A 147 8.09 36.72 -7.24
CA LEU A 147 7.28 36.30 -8.37
C LEU A 147 7.93 35.07 -9.04
N CYS A 148 7.21 34.49 -10.00
CA CYS A 148 7.70 33.37 -10.78
C CYS A 148 9.09 33.69 -11.37
N PRO A 149 10.11 32.86 -11.13
CA PRO A 149 11.48 33.15 -11.56
C PRO A 149 11.64 33.11 -13.09
N GLN A 150 10.70 32.52 -13.81
CA GLN A 150 10.74 32.40 -15.27
C GLN A 150 10.20 33.63 -16.00
N CYS A 151 9.07 34.19 -15.53
CA CYS A 151 8.40 35.32 -16.19
C CYS A 151 8.47 36.63 -15.40
N ASN A 152 8.72 36.56 -14.09
CA ASN A 152 8.78 37.67 -13.15
C ASN A 152 7.55 38.60 -13.17
N SER A 153 6.38 38.09 -13.58
CA SER A 153 5.16 38.90 -13.74
C SER A 153 4.03 38.51 -12.79
N SER A 154 4.01 37.26 -12.31
CA SER A 154 2.93 36.71 -11.51
C SER A 154 3.44 35.69 -10.49
N PRO A 155 2.67 35.37 -9.44
CA PRO A 155 3.00 34.28 -8.53
C PRO A 155 3.05 32.93 -9.26
N GLU A 156 4.03 32.08 -8.92
CA GLU A 156 4.10 30.71 -9.43
C GLU A 156 3.11 29.81 -8.67
N THR A 157 1.96 29.56 -9.27
CA THR A 157 0.94 28.61 -8.82
C THR A 157 1.04 27.32 -9.62
N LEU A 158 0.17 26.34 -9.35
CA LEU A 158 0.10 25.13 -10.18
C LEU A 158 -0.39 25.39 -11.62
N ASP A 159 -1.25 26.39 -11.80
CA ASP A 159 -1.90 26.70 -13.08
C ASP A 159 -1.08 27.70 -13.93
N HIS A 160 -0.01 28.26 -13.35
CA HIS A 160 0.88 29.23 -13.98
C HIS A 160 2.13 28.54 -14.54
#